data_AF-A0A1Y5T5T6-F1
#
_entry.id   AF-A0A1Y5T5T6-F1
#
_cell.length_a   1.000
_cell.length_b   1.000
_cell.length_c   1.000
_cell.angle_alpha   90.00
_cell.angle_beta   90.00
_cell.angle_gamma   90.00
#
_symmetry.space_group_name_H-M   'P 1'
#
loop_
_entity.id
_entity.type
_entity.pdbx_description
1 polymer ?
#
loop_
_entity_poly.entity_id
_entity_poly.type
_entity_poly.pdbx_seq_one_letter_code
_entity_poly.pdbx_strand_id
1 'polypeptide(L)'
;MKQQLKALMAAATLMVPTAGAVSAMTDADVMSMGHSMLVGAIVNQLSSSGLDTSGVSKLTLNEAAQISLILRDGSESEVDKTRRIELILDRAAAR
;
A
#
# COMPACT_ATOMS: atom_id res chain seq x y z
N MET A 1 3.84 -3.40 75.13
CA MET A 1 3.88 -3.72 73.69
C MET A 1 2.64 -3.12 73.04
N LYS A 2 2.80 -2.09 72.20
CA LYS A 2 1.70 -1.41 71.51
C LYS A 2 1.90 -1.57 70.01
N GLN A 3 0.92 -2.18 69.35
CA GLN A 3 0.88 -2.43 67.92
C GLN A 3 0.92 -1.10 67.16
N GLN A 4 1.96 -0.88 66.36
CA GLN A 4 2.06 0.25 65.44
C GLN A 4 1.76 -0.29 64.04
N LEU A 5 0.47 -0.28 63.70
CA LEU A 5 -0.06 -0.58 62.38
C LEU A 5 0.41 0.51 61.41
N LYS A 6 1.51 0.24 60.70
CA LYS A 6 1.99 1.14 59.64
C LYS A 6 1.06 1.02 58.44
N ALA A 7 0.16 2.00 58.31
CA ALA A 7 -0.73 2.15 57.17
C ALA A 7 0.10 2.28 55.88
N LEU A 8 -0.06 1.29 55.01
CA LEU A 8 0.45 1.25 53.65
C LEU A 8 -0.37 2.26 52.82
N MET A 9 0.11 3.50 52.75
CA MET A 9 -0.40 4.50 51.81
C MET A 9 0.15 4.17 50.42
N ALA A 10 -0.55 3.28 49.71
CA ALA A 10 -0.35 3.03 48.29
C ALA A 10 -0.85 4.26 47.50
N ALA A 11 -0.04 5.31 47.46
CA ALA A 11 -0.20 6.37 46.47
C ALA A 11 0.28 5.82 45.12
N ALA A 12 -0.58 5.05 44.45
CA ALA A 12 -0.46 4.78 43.04
C ALA A 12 -0.74 6.10 42.31
N THR A 13 0.28 6.95 42.21
CA THR A 13 0.28 8.04 41.26
C THR A 13 0.20 7.40 39.88
N LEU A 14 -1.00 7.43 39.33
CA LEU A 14 -1.31 7.15 37.94
C LEU A 14 -0.30 7.91 37.08
N MET A 15 0.75 7.21 36.63
CA MET A 15 1.48 7.60 35.44
C MET A 15 0.42 7.57 34.34
N VAL A 16 -0.12 8.72 33.99
CA VAL A 16 -0.80 8.92 32.72
C VAL A 16 0.30 8.75 31.67
N PRO A 17 0.37 7.65 30.90
CA PRO A 17 1.18 7.67 29.72
C PRO A 17 0.55 8.76 28.85
N THR A 18 1.30 9.83 28.62
CA THR A 18 0.99 10.79 27.58
C THR A 18 0.78 9.98 26.32
N ALA A 19 -0.47 9.89 25.91
CA ALA A 19 -0.90 9.25 24.69
C ALA A 19 -0.21 9.97 23.54
N GLY A 20 1.01 9.53 23.23
CA GLY A 20 1.57 9.70 21.91
C GLY A 20 0.60 9.00 21.00
N ALA A 21 -0.21 9.78 20.29
CA ALA A 21 -1.04 9.30 19.22
C ALA A 21 -0.11 8.73 18.14
N VAL A 22 0.32 7.49 18.34
CA VAL A 22 0.66 6.60 17.24
C VAL A 22 -0.65 6.49 16.47
N SER A 23 -0.77 7.29 15.42
CA SER A 23 -1.86 7.15 14.46
C SER A 23 -1.77 5.72 13.96
N ALA A 24 -2.68 4.88 14.45
CA ALA A 24 -2.77 3.51 14.00
C ALA A 24 -3.11 3.58 12.51
N MET A 25 -2.13 3.31 11.65
CA MET A 25 -2.40 3.09 10.23
C MET A 25 -3.49 2.03 10.17
N THR A 26 -4.58 2.36 9.52
CA THR A 26 -5.66 1.41 9.31
C THR A 26 -5.26 0.45 8.19
N ASP A 27 -5.89 -0.72 8.13
CA ASP A 27 -5.67 -1.65 7.02
C ASP A 27 -5.97 -0.99 5.66
N ALA A 28 -6.90 -0.03 5.62
CA ALA A 28 -7.20 0.76 4.43
C ALA A 28 -6.01 1.65 4.00
N ASP A 29 -5.29 2.24 4.94
CA ASP A 29 -4.09 3.04 4.66
C ASP A 29 -2.96 2.17 4.09
N VAL A 30 -2.79 0.96 4.64
CA VAL A 30 -1.79 -0.02 4.16
C VAL A 30 -2.12 -0.49 2.75
N MET A 31 -3.40 -0.80 2.47
CA MET A 31 -3.84 -1.21 1.13
C MET A 31 -3.69 -0.09 0.11
N SER A 32 -4.04 1.15 0.47
CA SER A 32 -3.87 2.33 -0.38
C SER A 32 -2.40 2.59 -0.72
N MET A 33 -1.51 2.46 0.27
CA MET A 33 -0.07 2.59 0.07
C MET A 33 0.47 1.49 -0.84
N GLY A 34 0.04 0.24 -0.63
CA GLY A 34 0.42 -0.90 -1.47
C GLY A 34 -0.03 -0.73 -2.94
N HIS A 35 -1.24 -0.23 -3.17
CA HIS A 35 -1.73 0.10 -4.52
C HIS A 35 -0.90 1.21 -5.17
N SER A 36 -0.60 2.28 -4.43
CA SER A 36 0.22 3.39 -4.93
C SER A 36 1.64 2.95 -5.29
N MET A 37 2.25 2.09 -4.48
CA MET A 37 3.57 1.52 -4.76
C MET A 37 3.56 0.63 -6.00
N LEU A 38 2.54 -0.22 -6.15
CA LEU A 38 2.39 -1.09 -7.31
C LEU A 38 2.19 -0.25 -8.60
N VAL A 39 1.33 0.76 -8.55
CA VAL A 39 1.13 1.72 -9.65
C VAL A 39 2.44 2.41 -10.01
N GLY A 40 3.20 2.90 -9.03
CA GLY A 40 4.51 3.53 -9.25
C GLY A 40 5.52 2.59 -9.92
N ALA A 41 5.58 1.33 -9.49
CA ALA A 41 6.43 0.32 -10.12
C ALA A 41 6.05 0.08 -11.59
N ILE A 42 4.74 0.01 -11.88
CA ILE A 42 4.23 -0.14 -13.24
C ILE A 42 4.60 1.07 -14.10
N VAL A 43 4.39 2.31 -13.63
CA VAL A 43 4.76 3.53 -14.36
C VAL A 43 6.24 3.50 -14.75
N ASN A 44 7.13 3.16 -13.81
CA ASN A 44 8.56 3.11 -14.07
C ASN A 44 8.90 2.09 -15.17
N GLN A 45 8.30 0.90 -15.09
CA GLN A 45 8.59 -0.16 -16.04
C GLN A 45 8.04 0.16 -17.43
N LEU A 46 6.80 0.64 -17.54
CA LEU A 46 6.19 1.05 -18.80
C LEU A 46 6.93 2.22 -19.46
N SER A 47 7.31 3.23 -18.66
CA SER A 47 8.08 4.37 -19.16
C SER A 47 9.45 3.94 -19.68
N SER A 48 10.10 2.98 -19.02
CA SER A 48 11.39 2.43 -19.48
C SER A 48 11.28 1.68 -20.81
N SER A 49 10.10 1.13 -21.10
CA SER A 49 9.77 0.45 -22.37
C SER A 49 9.22 1.40 -23.45
N GLY A 50 9.11 2.71 -23.15
CA GLY A 50 8.57 3.70 -24.10
C GLY A 50 7.04 3.61 -24.27
N LEU A 51 6.34 2.98 -23.35
CA LEU A 51 4.88 2.83 -23.38
C LEU A 51 4.19 4.03 -22.72
N ASP A 52 3.00 4.36 -23.23
CA ASP A 52 2.17 5.42 -22.64
C ASP A 52 1.72 5.03 -21.22
N THR A 53 1.78 6.00 -20.30
CA THR A 53 1.38 5.83 -18.90
C THR A 53 0.17 6.67 -18.50
N SER A 54 -0.45 7.35 -19.46
CA SER A 54 -1.58 8.27 -19.24
C SER A 54 -2.79 7.63 -18.55
N GLY A 55 -2.98 6.31 -18.70
CA GLY A 55 -4.07 5.56 -18.06
C GLY A 55 -3.74 4.93 -16.70
N VAL A 56 -2.49 4.94 -16.26
CA VAL A 56 -2.03 4.12 -15.11
C VAL A 56 -2.65 4.59 -13.79
N SER A 57 -2.90 5.89 -13.62
CA SER A 57 -3.50 6.46 -12.41
C SER A 57 -4.96 6.03 -12.17
N LYS A 58 -5.65 5.56 -13.22
CA LYS A 58 -7.04 5.08 -13.16
C LYS A 58 -7.15 3.57 -12.99
N LEU A 59 -6.03 2.85 -12.90
CA LEU A 59 -6.04 1.40 -12.74
C LEU A 59 -6.62 1.01 -11.39
N THR A 60 -7.59 0.11 -11.43
CA THR A 60 -7.98 -0.65 -10.23
C THR A 60 -6.83 -1.54 -9.78
N LEU A 61 -6.85 -1.98 -8.51
CA LEU A 61 -5.85 -2.90 -7.98
C LEU A 61 -5.73 -4.18 -8.82
N ASN A 62 -6.85 -4.72 -9.30
CA ASN A 62 -6.87 -5.92 -10.14
C ASN A 62 -6.20 -5.68 -11.51
N GLU A 63 -6.47 -4.55 -12.15
CA GLU A 63 -5.87 -4.21 -13.44
C GLU A 63 -4.36 -3.97 -13.30
N ALA A 64 -3.94 -3.28 -12.24
CA ALA A 64 -2.53 -3.09 -11.94
C ALA A 64 -1.83 -4.43 -11.62
N ALA A 65 -2.47 -5.32 -10.86
CA ALA A 65 -1.93 -6.66 -10.61
C ALA A 65 -1.79 -7.48 -11.90
N GLN A 66 -2.78 -7.40 -12.82
CA GLN A 66 -2.70 -8.06 -14.12
C GLN A 66 -1.53 -7.56 -14.97
N ILE A 67 -1.33 -6.23 -15.04
CA ILE A 67 -0.18 -5.66 -15.74
C ILE A 67 1.13 -6.16 -15.12
N SER A 68 1.22 -6.19 -13.78
CA SER A 68 2.41 -6.72 -13.09
C SER A 68 2.68 -8.18 -13.43
N LEU A 69 1.64 -9.02 -13.55
CA LEU A 69 1.79 -10.41 -13.96
C LEU A 69 2.29 -10.53 -15.41
N ILE A 70 1.73 -9.76 -16.34
CA ILE A 70 2.14 -9.75 -17.75
C ILE A 70 3.61 -9.33 -17.89
N LEU A 71 4.02 -8.28 -17.16
CA LEU A 71 5.39 -7.78 -17.16
C LEU A 71 6.41 -8.79 -16.62
N ARG A 72 5.98 -9.70 -15.73
CA ARG A 72 6.84 -10.72 -15.12
C ARG A 72 6.83 -12.06 -15.87
N ASP A 73 5.89 -12.25 -16.79
CA ASP A 73 5.79 -13.48 -17.57
C ASP A 73 6.94 -13.56 -18.57
N GLY A 74 7.90 -14.45 -18.36
CA GLY A 74 9.03 -14.63 -19.28
C GLY A 74 8.71 -15.45 -20.53
N SER A 75 7.52 -16.04 -20.63
CA SER A 75 7.17 -17.00 -21.68
C SER A 75 6.49 -16.37 -22.90
N GLU A 76 5.93 -15.16 -22.74
CA GLU A 76 5.22 -14.44 -23.78
C GLU A 76 6.15 -13.46 -24.54
N SER A 77 5.85 -13.20 -25.82
CA SER A 77 6.62 -12.24 -26.61
C SER A 77 6.40 -10.81 -26.11
N GLU A 78 7.41 -9.95 -26.23
CA GLU A 78 7.29 -8.54 -25.82
C GLU A 78 6.17 -7.78 -26.56
N VAL A 79 5.89 -8.18 -27.81
CA VAL A 79 4.82 -7.59 -28.62
C VAL A 79 3.45 -7.94 -28.04
N ASP A 80 3.23 -9.21 -27.67
CA ASP A 80 1.95 -9.66 -27.13
C ASP A 80 1.71 -9.08 -25.74
N LYS A 81 2.76 -9.02 -24.90
CA LYS A 81 2.71 -8.33 -23.60
C LYS A 81 2.29 -6.88 -23.73
N THR A 82 2.98 -6.15 -24.62
CA THR A 82 2.72 -4.73 -24.87
C THR A 82 1.27 -4.52 -25.27
N ARG A 83 0.78 -5.29 -26.24
CA ARG A 83 -0.60 -5.21 -26.71
C ARG A 83 -1.62 -5.45 -25.60
N ARG A 84 -1.39 -6.44 -24.73
CA ARG A 84 -2.29 -6.74 -23.60
C ARG A 84 -2.28 -5.61 -22.56
N ILE A 85 -1.11 -5.06 -22.28
CA ILE A 85 -0.96 -3.94 -21.35
C ILE A 85 -1.69 -2.70 -21.89
N GLU A 86 -1.50 -2.36 -23.17
CA GLU A 86 -2.20 -1.25 -23.84
C GLU A 86 -3.72 -1.41 -23.74
N LEU A 87 -4.26 -2.61 -23.98
CA LEU A 87 -5.70 -2.86 -23.85
C LEU A 87 -6.24 -2.64 -22.42
N ILE A 88 -5.42 -2.89 -21.39
CA ILE A 88 -5.79 -2.63 -20.00
C ILE A 88 -5.74 -1.11 -19.73
N LEU A 89 -4.69 -0.45 -20.21
CA LEU A 89 -4.50 1.00 -20.05
C LEU A 89 -5.58 1.81 -20.77
N ASP A 90 -5.93 1.45 -22.00
CA ASP A 90 -7.00 2.08 -22.77
C ASP A 90 -8.34 1.99 -22.05
N ARG A 91 -8.64 0.81 -21.50
CA ARG A 91 -9.88 0.58 -20.73
C ARG A 91 -9.90 1.41 -19.44
N ALA A 92 -8.77 1.53 -18.76
CA ALA A 92 -8.63 2.36 -17.58
C ALA A 92 -8.76 3.85 -17.92
N ALA A 93 -8.16 4.29 -19.03
CA ALA A 93 -8.20 5.66 -19.51
C ALA A 93 -9.62 6.10 -19.90
N ALA A 94 -10.41 5.19 -20.47
CA ALA A 94 -11.79 5.41 -20.92
C ALA A 94 -12.85 5.48 -19.80
N ARG A 95 -12.49 5.17 -18.55
CA ARG A 95 -13.35 5.41 -17.37
C ARG A 95 -13.25 6.86 -16.91
#